data_AF-A0AAJ5R1C8-F1
#
_entry.id   AF-A0AAJ5R1C8-F1
#
_cell.length_a   1.000
_cell.length_b   1.000
_cell.length_c   1.000
_cell.angle_alpha   90.00
_cell.angle_beta   90.00
_cell.angle_gamma   90.00
#
_symmetry.space_group_name_H-M   'P 1'
#
loop_
_entity.id
_entity.type
_entity.pdbx_description
1 polymer ?
#
loop_
_entity_poly.entity_id
_entity_poly.type
_entity_poly.pdbx_seq_one_letter_code
_entity_poly.pdbx_strand_id
1 'polypeptide(L)'
;MSSKLRIAFQERLEEVNAYLELLTVMDAQAQQGQPRIKGAANPITPQQQKILYSSVYLQLYNLVEATISHCIKAVAEAVKGNAQCTPKQLNDAMRREWVRVVARTHTTLEPNKRLDSALQLCNHLLAASPIDTFTIEKANAGNWDDREIENVIERVGLELKINKRVYQAIKQPFRNDLGPLAFVKQLRNDLAHGSMSFAECAAEITVKELVALKEKTVDYLDDVVEHFARYIDRSEYLAPAKPPA
;
A
#
# COMPACT_ATOMS: atom_id res chain seq x y z
N MET A 1 -4.83 -5.95 -17.11
CA MET A 1 -4.97 -5.14 -15.88
C MET A 1 -3.61 -4.77 -15.29
N SER A 2 -2.61 -5.65 -15.40
CA SER A 2 -1.20 -5.40 -15.05
C SER A 2 -0.64 -4.04 -15.48
N SER A 3 -0.85 -3.62 -16.74
CA SER A 3 -0.37 -2.30 -17.20
C SER A 3 -0.96 -1.12 -16.41
N LYS A 4 -2.24 -1.21 -16.00
CA LYS A 4 -2.90 -0.15 -15.24
C LYS A 4 -2.34 -0.03 -13.81
N LEU A 5 -1.99 -1.14 -13.18
CA LEU A 5 -1.36 -1.13 -11.84
C LEU A 5 0.02 -0.47 -11.88
N ARG A 6 0.85 -0.84 -12.86
CA ARG A 6 2.17 -0.22 -13.04
C ARG A 6 2.08 1.26 -13.37
N ILE A 7 1.17 1.67 -14.26
CA ILE A 7 0.95 3.09 -14.58
C ILE A 7 0.54 3.88 -13.33
N ALA A 8 -0.46 3.40 -12.58
CA ALA A 8 -0.94 4.11 -11.38
C ALA A 8 0.14 4.21 -10.28
N PHE A 9 1.00 3.20 -10.15
CA PHE A 9 2.16 3.26 -9.26
C PHE A 9 3.20 4.29 -9.73
N GLN A 10 3.53 4.26 -11.03
CA GLN A 10 4.52 5.14 -11.63
C GLN A 10 4.12 6.62 -11.55
N GLU A 11 2.84 6.96 -11.81
CA GLU A 11 2.31 8.32 -11.69
C GLU A 11 2.52 8.89 -10.27
N ARG A 12 2.27 8.07 -9.24
CA ARG A 12 2.49 8.48 -7.84
C ARG A 12 3.96 8.58 -7.49
N LEU A 13 4.78 7.67 -8.00
CA LEU A 13 6.22 7.69 -7.81
C LEU A 13 6.87 8.94 -8.44
N GLU A 14 6.37 9.38 -9.59
CA GLU A 14 6.84 10.61 -10.26
C GLU A 14 6.61 11.86 -9.42
N GLU A 15 5.47 11.97 -8.72
CA GLU A 15 5.21 13.05 -7.76
C GLU A 15 6.27 13.08 -6.64
N VAL A 16 6.58 11.91 -6.05
CA VAL A 16 7.60 11.79 -4.99
C VAL A 16 9.00 12.11 -5.52
N ASN A 17 9.34 11.62 -6.71
CA ASN A 17 10.64 11.85 -7.32
C ASN A 17 10.86 13.34 -7.62
N ALA A 18 9.88 14.01 -8.22
CA ALA A 18 9.94 15.43 -8.52
C ALA A 18 10.13 16.27 -7.24
N TYR A 19 9.46 15.89 -6.15
CA TYR A 19 9.62 16.57 -4.87
C TYR A 19 11.01 16.35 -4.26
N LEU A 20 11.50 15.11 -4.24
CA LEU A 20 12.84 14.80 -3.72
C LEU A 20 13.96 15.43 -4.56
N GLU A 21 13.78 15.57 -5.87
CA GLU A 21 14.71 16.30 -6.73
C GLU A 21 14.82 17.77 -6.30
N LEU A 22 13.68 18.44 -6.07
CA LEU A 22 13.64 19.80 -5.53
C LEU A 22 14.39 19.91 -4.19
N LEU A 23 14.14 18.98 -3.26
CA LEU A 23 14.80 18.99 -1.96
C LEU A 23 16.30 18.75 -2.07
N THR A 24 16.74 17.90 -3.00
CA THR A 24 18.16 17.62 -3.24
C THR A 24 18.89 18.85 -3.75
N VAL A 25 18.28 19.61 -4.67
CA VAL A 25 18.83 20.88 -5.15
C VAL A 25 18.91 21.91 -4.01
N MET A 26 17.86 22.00 -3.19
CA MET A 26 17.83 22.92 -2.06
C MET A 26 18.89 22.59 -1.00
N ASP A 27 19.10 21.31 -0.70
CA ASP A 27 20.12 20.84 0.25
C ASP A 27 21.54 21.13 -0.24
N ALA A 28 21.80 20.90 -1.53
CA ALA A 28 23.08 21.24 -2.15
C ALA A 28 23.38 22.74 -2.08
N GLN A 29 22.36 23.59 -2.28
CA GLN A 29 22.51 25.05 -2.10
C GLN A 29 22.77 25.41 -0.65
N ALA A 30 22.10 24.75 0.31
CA ALA A 30 22.24 25.00 1.74
C ALA A 30 23.69 24.81 2.23
N GLN A 31 24.47 23.94 1.59
CA GLN A 31 25.89 23.73 1.87
C GLN A 31 26.78 24.92 1.47
N GLN A 32 26.31 25.77 0.56
CA GLN A 32 27.04 26.96 0.06
C GLN A 32 26.52 28.28 0.67
N GLY A 33 25.44 28.22 1.44
CA GLY A 33 24.74 29.37 2.01
C GLY A 33 23.23 29.13 2.06
N GLN A 34 22.46 29.98 2.72
CA GLN A 34 21.01 29.76 2.79
C GLN A 34 20.37 29.82 1.39
N PRO A 35 19.61 28.79 0.96
CA PRO A 35 18.95 28.76 -0.34
C PRO A 35 18.06 29.98 -0.52
N ARG A 36 17.98 30.54 -1.73
CA ARG A 36 17.18 31.74 -1.99
C ARG A 36 16.50 31.67 -3.34
N ILE A 37 15.19 31.93 -3.34
CA ILE A 37 14.44 32.10 -4.59
C ILE A 37 14.83 33.44 -5.22
N LYS A 38 15.12 33.45 -6.52
CA LYS A 38 15.50 34.66 -7.25
C LYS A 38 14.40 35.73 -7.09
N GLY A 39 14.77 36.91 -6.61
CA GLY A 39 13.84 38.02 -6.35
C GLY A 39 13.16 38.01 -4.98
N ALA A 40 13.32 36.96 -4.16
CA ALA A 40 12.82 36.95 -2.80
C ALA A 40 13.66 37.86 -1.89
N ALA A 41 13.00 38.59 -0.97
CA ALA A 41 13.68 39.47 -0.01
C ALA A 41 14.51 38.70 1.02
N ASN A 42 14.00 37.55 1.47
CA ASN A 42 14.62 36.71 2.48
C ASN A 42 15.00 35.33 1.90
N PRO A 43 16.08 34.71 2.37
CA PRO A 43 16.39 33.33 2.04
C PRO A 43 15.40 32.35 2.69
N ILE A 44 15.41 31.10 2.22
CA ILE A 44 14.66 29.98 2.80
C ILE A 44 15.29 29.64 4.15
N THR A 45 14.51 29.74 5.21
CA THR A 45 14.99 29.51 6.57
C THR A 45 15.18 28.02 6.87
N PRO A 46 16.04 27.65 7.85
CA PRO A 46 16.17 26.26 8.27
C PRO A 46 14.84 25.63 8.72
N GLN A 47 13.95 26.40 9.33
CA GLN A 47 12.62 25.92 9.72
C GLN A 47 11.77 25.61 8.48
N GLN A 48 11.78 26.47 7.46
CA GLN A 48 11.07 26.21 6.19
C GLN A 48 11.61 24.95 5.50
N GLN A 49 12.92 24.74 5.51
CA GLN A 49 13.52 23.51 4.96
C GLN A 49 13.02 22.26 5.68
N LYS A 50 13.00 22.26 7.02
CA LYS A 50 12.46 21.14 7.81
C LYS A 50 10.97 20.88 7.52
N ILE A 51 10.17 21.93 7.33
CA ILE A 51 8.76 21.78 6.94
C ILE A 51 8.63 21.11 5.57
N LEU A 52 9.50 21.47 4.62
CA LEU A 52 9.53 20.82 3.30
C LEU A 52 9.97 19.35 3.42
N TYR A 53 11.03 19.07 4.19
CA TYR A 53 11.56 17.72 4.35
C TYR A 53 10.54 16.75 4.96
N SER A 54 9.79 17.18 5.97
CA SER A 54 8.76 16.36 6.61
C SER A 54 7.57 16.03 5.69
N SER A 55 7.31 16.85 4.67
CA SER A 55 6.26 16.57 3.69
C SER A 55 6.53 15.30 2.87
N VAL A 56 7.79 14.85 2.78
CA VAL A 56 8.15 13.59 2.12
C VAL A 56 7.47 12.39 2.78
N TYR A 57 7.32 12.39 4.11
CA TYR A 57 6.67 11.26 4.81
C TYR A 57 5.20 11.11 4.42
N LEU A 58 4.50 12.22 4.21
CA LEU A 58 3.11 12.20 3.73
C LEU A 58 3.02 11.67 2.29
N GLN A 59 3.94 12.09 1.42
CA GLN A 59 3.99 11.64 0.04
C GLN A 59 4.35 10.16 -0.08
N LEU A 60 5.36 9.68 0.67
CA LEU A 60 5.73 8.27 0.72
C LEU A 60 4.58 7.41 1.27
N TYR A 61 3.91 7.88 2.32
CA TYR A 61 2.75 7.16 2.85
C TYR A 61 1.61 7.12 1.84
N ASN A 62 1.32 8.22 1.16
CA ASN A 62 0.31 8.26 0.10
C ASN A 62 0.65 7.29 -1.05
N LEU A 63 1.91 7.23 -1.46
CA LEU A 63 2.41 6.26 -2.44
C LEU A 63 2.12 4.83 -1.97
N VAL A 64 2.50 4.46 -0.75
CA VAL A 64 2.21 3.13 -0.17
C VAL A 64 0.71 2.86 -0.17
N GLU A 65 -0.09 3.77 0.38
CA GLU A 65 -1.52 3.57 0.52
C GLU A 65 -2.23 3.45 -0.83
N ALA A 66 -1.95 4.33 -1.78
CA ALA A 66 -2.53 4.29 -3.11
C ALA A 66 -2.16 3.00 -3.84
N THR A 67 -0.88 2.60 -3.77
CA THR A 67 -0.36 1.41 -4.45
C THR A 67 -1.08 0.14 -3.97
N ILE A 68 -1.11 -0.08 -2.65
CA ILE A 68 -1.71 -1.29 -2.10
C ILE A 68 -3.24 -1.29 -2.26
N SER A 69 -3.88 -0.12 -2.11
CA SER A 69 -5.32 0.00 -2.33
C SER A 69 -5.70 -0.30 -3.77
N HIS A 70 -4.89 0.13 -4.75
CA HIS A 70 -5.10 -0.22 -6.16
C HIS A 70 -4.85 -1.71 -6.42
N CYS A 71 -3.81 -2.30 -5.83
CA CYS A 71 -3.52 -3.73 -5.98
C CYS A 71 -4.70 -4.60 -5.52
N ILE A 72 -5.20 -4.40 -4.30
CA ILE A 72 -6.32 -5.18 -3.76
C ILE A 72 -7.62 -4.91 -4.50
N LYS A 73 -7.85 -3.67 -4.95
CA LYS A 73 -9.01 -3.31 -5.77
C LYS A 73 -8.97 -4.03 -7.12
N ALA A 74 -7.81 -4.08 -7.78
CA ALA A 74 -7.64 -4.75 -9.06
C ALA A 74 -7.88 -6.27 -8.96
N VAL A 75 -7.46 -6.91 -7.85
CA VAL A 75 -7.79 -8.32 -7.61
C VAL A 75 -9.31 -8.51 -7.48
N ALA A 76 -9.97 -7.68 -6.68
CA ALA A 76 -11.43 -7.76 -6.54
C ALA A 76 -12.16 -7.51 -7.87
N GLU A 77 -11.66 -6.59 -8.69
CA GLU A 77 -12.18 -6.32 -10.05
C GLU A 77 -11.93 -7.49 -11.02
N ALA A 78 -10.79 -8.17 -10.92
CA ALA A 78 -10.50 -9.35 -11.73
C ALA A 78 -11.43 -10.53 -11.41
N VAL A 79 -11.76 -10.72 -10.13
CA VAL A 79 -12.77 -11.69 -9.69
C VAL A 79 -14.14 -11.32 -10.26
N LYS A 80 -14.59 -10.07 -10.07
CA LYS A 80 -15.92 -9.60 -10.52
C LYS A 80 -16.09 -9.58 -12.04
N GLY A 81 -15.02 -9.24 -12.76
CA GLY A 81 -15.04 -9.15 -14.22
C GLY A 81 -15.10 -10.51 -14.92
N ASN A 82 -14.90 -11.61 -14.20
CA ASN A 82 -14.98 -12.96 -14.74
C ASN A 82 -16.38 -13.54 -14.53
N ALA A 83 -17.22 -13.49 -15.57
CA ALA A 83 -18.60 -13.98 -15.54
C ALA A 83 -18.77 -15.47 -15.21
N GLN A 84 -17.69 -16.26 -15.26
CA GLN A 84 -17.68 -17.69 -14.90
C GLN A 84 -17.12 -17.95 -13.49
N CYS A 85 -16.66 -16.91 -12.80
CA CYS A 85 -16.06 -17.01 -11.47
C CYS A 85 -17.15 -17.04 -10.39
N THR A 86 -17.46 -18.24 -9.91
CA THR A 86 -18.27 -18.45 -8.70
C THR A 86 -17.34 -18.75 -7.52
N PRO A 87 -17.84 -18.75 -6.27
CA PRO A 87 -17.03 -19.09 -5.09
C PRO A 87 -16.34 -20.45 -5.18
N LYS A 88 -16.89 -21.40 -5.97
CA LYS A 88 -16.30 -22.73 -6.18
C LYS A 88 -14.99 -22.69 -6.98
N GLN A 89 -14.83 -21.73 -7.88
CA GLN A 89 -13.64 -21.60 -8.72
C GLN A 89 -12.50 -20.86 -8.01
N LEU A 90 -12.78 -20.13 -6.92
CA LEU A 90 -11.74 -19.48 -6.13
C LEU A 90 -10.81 -20.50 -5.47
N ASN A 91 -9.52 -20.16 -5.37
CA ASN A 91 -8.59 -20.88 -4.53
C ASN A 91 -8.99 -20.77 -3.04
N ASP A 92 -8.39 -21.58 -2.17
CA ASP A 92 -8.83 -21.66 -0.77
C ASP A 92 -8.67 -20.33 -0.01
N ALA A 93 -7.60 -19.59 -0.25
CA ALA A 93 -7.34 -18.31 0.41
C ALA A 93 -8.36 -17.25 -0.03
N MET A 94 -8.53 -17.07 -1.34
CA MET A 94 -9.48 -16.13 -1.90
C MET A 94 -10.92 -16.48 -1.55
N ARG A 95 -11.26 -17.78 -1.45
CA ARG A 95 -12.58 -18.23 -0.99
C ARG A 95 -12.82 -17.86 0.48
N ARG A 96 -11.82 -18.06 1.36
CA ARG A 96 -11.89 -17.62 2.76
C ARG A 96 -12.08 -16.11 2.84
N GLU A 97 -11.34 -15.35 2.03
CA GLU A 97 -11.45 -13.91 1.94
C GLU A 97 -12.84 -13.46 1.47
N TRP A 98 -13.39 -14.10 0.43
CA TRP A 98 -14.76 -13.87 -0.04
C TRP A 98 -15.80 -14.16 1.05
N VAL A 99 -15.70 -15.30 1.74
CA VAL A 99 -16.59 -15.61 2.88
C VAL A 99 -16.43 -14.58 4.00
N ARG A 100 -15.20 -14.16 4.32
CA ARG A 100 -14.92 -13.16 5.37
C ARG A 100 -15.66 -11.84 5.12
N VAL A 101 -15.77 -11.44 3.85
CA VAL A 101 -16.46 -10.22 3.42
C VAL A 101 -17.98 -10.44 3.39
N VAL A 102 -18.46 -11.46 2.68
CA VAL A 102 -19.91 -11.70 2.50
C VAL A 102 -20.60 -12.08 3.81
N ALA A 103 -19.99 -12.95 4.60
CA ALA A 103 -20.50 -13.31 5.93
C ALA A 103 -20.07 -12.32 7.03
N ARG A 104 -19.30 -11.28 6.67
CA ARG A 104 -18.87 -10.19 7.56
C ARG A 104 -18.22 -10.67 8.86
N THR A 105 -17.46 -11.76 8.79
CA THR A 105 -16.93 -12.48 9.96
C THR A 105 -15.88 -11.70 10.74
N HIS A 106 -15.39 -10.61 10.16
CA HIS A 106 -14.38 -9.73 10.74
C HIS A 106 -14.99 -8.51 11.46
N THR A 107 -16.33 -8.41 11.52
CA THR A 107 -17.04 -7.33 12.21
C THR A 107 -17.95 -7.86 13.31
N THR A 108 -18.15 -7.05 14.35
CA THR A 108 -19.17 -7.36 15.36
C THR A 108 -20.55 -7.09 14.77
N LEU A 109 -21.39 -8.13 14.78
CA LEU A 109 -22.75 -8.08 14.26
C LEU A 109 -23.77 -8.51 15.31
N GLU A 110 -24.87 -7.79 15.35
CA GLU A 110 -26.10 -8.19 16.02
C GLU A 110 -26.64 -9.51 15.44
N PRO A 111 -27.33 -10.34 16.25
CA PRO A 111 -27.77 -11.68 15.84
C PRO A 111 -28.53 -11.73 14.51
N ASN A 112 -29.48 -10.81 14.30
CA ASN A 112 -30.28 -10.75 13.06
C ASN A 112 -29.41 -10.42 11.84
N LYS A 113 -28.45 -9.49 11.97
CA LYS A 113 -27.54 -9.14 10.87
C LYS A 113 -26.58 -10.27 10.52
N ARG A 114 -26.19 -11.08 11.51
CA ARG A 114 -25.42 -12.30 11.29
C ARG A 114 -26.24 -13.34 10.53
N LEU A 115 -27.51 -13.53 10.91
CA LEU A 115 -28.43 -14.41 10.18
C LEU A 115 -28.64 -13.96 8.74
N ASP A 116 -28.89 -12.66 8.52
CA ASP A 116 -29.03 -12.07 7.18
C ASP A 116 -27.82 -12.37 6.29
N SER A 117 -26.60 -12.18 6.84
CA SER A 117 -25.34 -12.43 6.12
C SER A 117 -25.16 -13.92 5.80
N ALA A 118 -25.55 -14.81 6.72
CA ALA A 118 -25.50 -16.25 6.49
C ALA A 118 -26.50 -16.69 5.41
N LEU A 119 -27.73 -16.16 5.43
CA LEU A 119 -28.73 -16.43 4.39
C LEU A 119 -28.28 -15.92 3.02
N GLN A 120 -27.68 -14.72 2.96
CA GLN A 120 -27.10 -14.17 1.72
C GLN A 120 -26.02 -15.10 1.16
N LEU A 121 -25.09 -15.55 2.01
CA LEU A 121 -24.04 -16.49 1.62
C LEU A 121 -24.64 -17.80 1.08
N CYS A 122 -25.58 -18.41 1.81
CA CYS A 122 -26.25 -19.64 1.41
C CYS A 122 -26.98 -19.50 0.07
N ASN A 123 -27.75 -18.43 -0.10
CA ASN A 123 -28.48 -18.16 -1.34
C ASN A 123 -27.54 -17.99 -2.53
N HIS A 124 -26.41 -17.30 -2.36
CA HIS A 124 -25.41 -17.13 -3.41
C HIS A 124 -24.79 -18.49 -3.81
N LEU A 125 -24.47 -19.34 -2.83
CA LEU A 125 -23.92 -20.67 -3.10
C LEU A 125 -24.92 -21.61 -3.76
N LEU A 126 -26.19 -21.60 -3.32
CA LEU A 126 -27.26 -22.43 -3.89
C LEU A 126 -27.60 -22.03 -5.33
N ALA A 127 -27.57 -20.73 -5.63
CA ALA A 127 -27.80 -20.22 -6.99
C ALA A 127 -26.62 -20.48 -7.93
N ALA A 128 -25.46 -20.88 -7.40
CA ALA A 128 -24.20 -21.00 -8.15
C ALA A 128 -23.89 -19.73 -8.96
N SER A 129 -24.23 -18.56 -8.41
CA SER A 129 -24.10 -17.28 -9.09
C SER A 129 -22.63 -16.88 -9.25
N PRO A 130 -22.29 -16.13 -10.32
CA PRO A 130 -21.01 -15.43 -10.40
C PRO A 130 -20.85 -14.42 -9.27
N ILE A 131 -19.60 -14.16 -8.88
CA ILE A 131 -19.27 -13.12 -7.91
C ILE A 131 -19.35 -11.77 -8.63
N ASP A 132 -20.44 -11.02 -8.43
CA ASP A 132 -20.65 -9.69 -9.00
C ASP A 132 -20.27 -8.55 -8.03
N THR A 133 -20.24 -8.86 -6.74
CA THR A 133 -20.03 -7.95 -5.62
C THR A 133 -18.94 -8.51 -4.71
N PHE A 134 -17.81 -7.82 -4.67
CA PHE A 134 -16.64 -8.20 -3.88
C PHE A 134 -15.68 -7.02 -3.73
N THR A 135 -15.18 -6.86 -2.51
CA THR A 135 -14.18 -5.87 -2.11
C THR A 135 -13.25 -6.50 -1.09
N ILE A 136 -11.94 -6.31 -1.27
CA ILE A 136 -10.95 -6.75 -0.30
C ILE A 136 -10.70 -5.60 0.67
N GLU A 137 -11.10 -5.80 1.91
CA GLU A 137 -11.03 -4.75 2.93
C GLU A 137 -9.69 -4.78 3.68
N LYS A 138 -9.20 -3.58 4.04
CA LYS A 138 -8.06 -3.41 4.93
C LYS A 138 -8.45 -3.93 6.33
N ALA A 139 -7.54 -4.64 7.00
CA ALA A 139 -7.83 -5.18 8.34
C ALA A 139 -7.94 -4.08 9.41
N ASN A 140 -7.09 -3.05 9.30
CA ASN A 140 -7.02 -1.92 10.22
C ASN A 140 -7.27 -0.61 9.47
N ALA A 141 -7.82 0.41 10.15
CA ALA A 141 -8.36 1.69 9.62
C ALA A 141 -7.40 2.54 8.74
N GLY A 142 -6.92 1.99 7.63
CA GLY A 142 -6.10 2.67 6.63
C GLY A 142 -4.61 2.78 6.94
N ASN A 143 -4.06 1.98 7.87
CA ASN A 143 -2.66 2.08 8.33
C ASN A 143 -1.72 1.02 7.74
N TRP A 144 -1.10 1.30 6.59
CA TRP A 144 -0.20 0.36 5.90
C TRP A 144 1.23 0.40 6.43
N ASP A 145 1.76 -0.78 6.74
CA ASP A 145 3.19 -1.07 6.84
C ASP A 145 3.49 -2.40 6.14
N ASP A 146 4.75 -2.85 6.17
CA ASP A 146 5.18 -4.10 5.53
C ASP A 146 4.42 -5.33 6.07
N ARG A 147 4.09 -5.35 7.38
CA ARG A 147 3.35 -6.46 8.00
C ARG A 147 1.91 -6.51 7.52
N GLU A 148 1.24 -5.36 7.48
CA GLU A 148 -0.14 -5.29 6.98
C GLU A 148 -0.23 -5.64 5.49
N ILE A 149 0.80 -5.29 4.70
CA ILE A 149 0.91 -5.69 3.30
C ILE A 149 1.07 -7.21 3.17
N GLU A 150 1.95 -7.81 3.97
CA GLU A 150 2.12 -9.27 4.00
C GLU A 150 0.83 -10.00 4.42
N ASN A 151 0.13 -9.47 5.44
CA ASN A 151 -1.14 -10.03 5.90
C ASN A 151 -2.20 -10.04 4.80
N VAL A 152 -2.32 -8.96 4.01
CA VAL A 152 -3.31 -8.93 2.92
C VAL A 152 -2.90 -9.85 1.77
N ILE A 153 -1.61 -9.95 1.47
CA ILE A 153 -1.04 -10.86 0.47
C ILE A 153 -1.35 -12.32 0.85
N GLU A 154 -1.17 -12.69 2.11
CA GLU A 154 -1.52 -14.02 2.61
C GLU A 154 -3.02 -14.30 2.50
N ARG A 155 -3.86 -13.33 2.90
CA ARG A 155 -5.33 -13.46 2.81
C ARG A 155 -5.82 -13.72 1.40
N VAL A 156 -5.21 -13.09 0.39
CA VAL A 156 -5.57 -13.32 -1.01
C VAL A 156 -4.90 -14.57 -1.58
N GLY A 157 -3.97 -15.20 -0.85
CA GLY A 157 -3.22 -16.37 -1.32
C GLY A 157 -2.25 -16.03 -2.45
N LEU A 158 -1.71 -14.82 -2.46
CA LEU A 158 -0.65 -14.43 -3.38
C LEU A 158 0.69 -14.90 -2.81
N GLU A 159 1.49 -15.59 -3.62
CA GLU A 159 2.85 -15.95 -3.23
C GLU A 159 3.82 -14.82 -3.60
N LEU A 160 4.29 -14.07 -2.60
CA LEU A 160 5.19 -12.94 -2.77
C LEU A 160 6.65 -13.40 -2.73
N LYS A 161 7.35 -13.31 -3.85
CA LYS A 161 8.78 -13.67 -3.97
C LYS A 161 9.62 -12.42 -4.17
N ILE A 162 9.90 -11.74 -3.07
CA ILE A 162 10.73 -10.53 -3.06
C ILE A 162 12.22 -10.90 -3.10
N ASN A 163 13.02 -10.07 -3.77
CA ASN A 163 14.47 -10.21 -3.75
C ASN A 163 15.00 -10.14 -2.30
N LYS A 164 15.87 -11.07 -1.90
CA LYS A 164 16.42 -11.13 -0.54
C LYS A 164 16.99 -9.79 -0.04
N ARG A 165 17.64 -9.01 -0.90
CA ARG A 165 18.17 -7.68 -0.54
C ARG A 165 17.05 -6.68 -0.23
N VAL A 166 16.01 -6.64 -1.05
CA VAL A 166 14.85 -5.76 -0.86
C VAL A 166 14.11 -6.14 0.42
N TYR A 167 13.85 -7.44 0.63
CA TYR A 167 13.21 -7.92 1.85
C TYR A 167 14.02 -7.59 3.12
N GLN A 168 15.34 -7.79 3.09
CA GLN A 168 16.19 -7.40 4.21
C GLN A 168 16.17 -5.88 4.44
N ALA A 169 16.20 -5.09 3.37
CA ALA A 169 16.18 -3.64 3.45
C ALA A 169 14.88 -3.08 4.06
N ILE A 170 13.75 -3.78 3.89
CA ILE A 170 12.45 -3.40 4.46
C ILE A 170 12.27 -3.87 5.91
N LYS A 171 12.89 -5.00 6.29
CA LYS A 171 12.77 -5.56 7.64
C LYS A 171 13.79 -5.00 8.63
N GLN A 172 14.92 -4.50 8.15
CA GLN A 172 15.92 -3.89 9.01
C GLN A 172 15.45 -2.54 9.56
N PRO A 173 15.77 -2.23 10.83
CA PRO A 173 15.54 -0.90 11.38
C PRO A 173 16.17 0.18 10.51
N PHE A 174 15.36 1.16 10.14
CA PHE A 174 15.78 2.40 9.51
C PHE A 174 16.10 3.44 10.57
N ARG A 175 15.15 3.69 11.50
CA ARG A 175 15.31 4.62 12.62
C ARG A 175 14.31 4.27 13.74
N ASN A 176 14.65 4.57 14.99
CA ASN A 176 13.81 4.29 16.18
C ASN A 176 13.36 2.83 16.27
N ASP A 177 14.23 1.89 15.88
CA ASP A 177 13.94 0.46 15.79
C ASP A 177 12.80 0.06 14.82
N LEU A 178 12.36 1.00 13.97
CA LEU A 178 11.33 0.77 12.97
C LEU A 178 11.91 0.55 11.58
N GLY A 179 11.36 -0.43 10.86
CA GLY A 179 11.61 -0.59 9.43
C GLY A 179 11.07 0.60 8.61
N PRO A 180 11.45 0.73 7.33
CA PRO A 180 11.16 1.91 6.51
C PRO A 180 9.66 2.25 6.43
N LEU A 181 8.80 1.27 6.15
CA LEU A 181 7.35 1.49 6.03
C LEU A 181 6.70 1.81 7.38
N ALA A 182 7.10 1.11 8.44
CA ALA A 182 6.61 1.38 9.79
C ALA A 182 6.99 2.79 10.25
N PHE A 183 8.21 3.24 9.92
CA PHE A 183 8.68 4.58 10.20
C PHE A 183 7.88 5.65 9.44
N VAL A 184 7.68 5.47 8.13
CA VAL A 184 6.84 6.38 7.31
C VAL A 184 5.41 6.46 7.86
N LYS A 185 4.81 5.31 8.19
CA LYS A 185 3.46 5.23 8.80
C LYS A 185 3.39 5.99 10.12
N GLN A 186 4.36 5.80 11.02
CA GLN A 186 4.38 6.50 12.29
C GLN A 186 4.41 8.01 12.08
N LEU A 187 5.37 8.50 11.29
CA LEU A 187 5.54 9.95 11.08
C LEU A 187 4.33 10.59 10.40
N ARG A 188 3.72 9.91 9.43
CA ARG A 188 2.46 10.36 8.83
C ARG A 188 1.36 10.47 9.89
N ASN A 189 1.22 9.49 10.78
CA ASN A 189 0.21 9.52 11.83
C ASN A 189 0.47 10.63 12.85
N ASP A 190 1.73 10.82 13.25
CA ASP A 190 2.09 11.87 14.20
C ASP A 190 1.82 13.27 13.64
N LEU A 191 2.13 13.48 12.35
CA LEU A 191 1.80 14.72 11.64
C LEU A 191 0.28 14.91 11.49
N ALA A 192 -0.45 13.87 11.10
CA ALA A 192 -1.89 13.95 10.83
C ALA A 192 -2.74 14.15 12.10
N HIS A 193 -2.30 13.59 13.22
CA HIS A 193 -2.97 13.77 14.52
C HIS A 193 -2.48 15.01 15.28
N GLY A 194 -1.45 15.70 14.77
CA GLY A 194 -0.89 16.89 15.40
C GLY A 194 -0.11 16.62 16.69
N SER A 195 0.33 15.38 16.92
CA SER A 195 1.23 15.05 18.04
C SER A 195 2.65 15.55 17.82
N MET A 196 2.99 15.92 16.58
CA MET A 196 4.28 16.46 16.19
C MET A 196 4.12 17.50 15.07
N SER A 197 4.86 18.61 15.14
CA SER A 197 4.88 19.61 14.06
C SER A 197 5.79 19.17 12.89
N PHE A 198 5.58 19.75 11.71
CA PHE A 198 6.42 19.52 10.54
C PHE A 198 7.91 19.83 10.78
N ALA A 199 8.22 20.88 11.54
CA ALA A 199 9.60 21.24 11.82
C ALA A 199 10.29 20.26 12.80
N GLU A 200 9.56 19.72 13.77
CA GLU A 200 10.05 18.70 14.70
C GLU A 200 10.24 17.36 14.00
N CYS A 201 9.31 16.98 13.13
CA CYS A 201 9.31 15.71 12.39
C CYS A 201 10.56 15.49 11.52
N ALA A 202 11.10 16.56 10.93
CA ALA A 202 12.31 16.51 10.12
C ALA A 202 13.55 17.07 10.84
N ALA A 203 13.53 17.18 12.17
CA ALA A 203 14.62 17.82 12.90
C ALA A 203 15.97 17.09 12.77
N GLU A 204 15.94 15.77 12.64
CA GLU A 204 17.14 14.91 12.67
C GLU A 204 17.39 14.13 11.37
N ILE A 205 16.67 14.45 10.28
CA ILE A 205 16.82 13.71 9.01
C ILE A 205 17.48 14.57 7.93
N THR A 206 18.35 13.93 7.15
CA THR A 206 18.99 14.53 5.97
C THR A 206 18.22 14.20 4.69
N VAL A 207 18.39 15.00 3.63
CA VAL A 207 17.78 14.69 2.32
C VAL A 207 18.30 13.37 1.76
N LYS A 208 19.57 13.03 2.01
CA LYS A 208 20.14 11.73 1.63
C LYS A 208 19.40 10.57 2.30
N GLU A 209 19.04 10.69 3.58
CA GLU A 209 18.25 9.68 4.27
C GLU A 209 16.82 9.60 3.75
N LEU A 210 16.19 10.72 3.38
CA LEU A 210 14.88 10.73 2.75
C LEU A 210 14.89 10.01 1.38
N VAL A 211 15.95 10.20 0.59
CA VAL A 211 16.15 9.48 -0.67
C VAL A 211 16.33 7.98 -0.42
N ALA A 212 17.15 7.59 0.56
CA ALA A 212 17.34 6.19 0.92
C ALA A 212 16.05 5.53 1.45
N LEU A 213 15.25 6.28 2.21
CA LEU A 213 13.93 5.84 2.68
C LEU A 213 12.98 5.62 1.50
N LYS A 214 12.97 6.53 0.52
CA LYS A 214 12.20 6.40 -0.71
C LYS A 214 12.62 5.17 -1.51
N GLU A 215 13.91 4.97 -1.75
CA GLU A 215 14.43 3.82 -2.51
C GLU A 215 13.99 2.49 -1.88
N LYS A 216 14.21 2.32 -0.57
CA LYS A 216 13.78 1.12 0.17
C LYS A 216 12.27 0.86 0.04
N THR A 217 11.47 1.93 0.13
CA THR A 217 10.01 1.84 0.03
C THR A 217 9.58 1.47 -1.40
N VAL A 218 10.19 2.10 -2.39
CA VAL A 218 9.85 1.93 -3.81
C VAL A 218 10.25 0.55 -4.32
N ASP A 219 11.45 0.07 -3.98
CA ASP A 219 11.92 -1.26 -4.39
C ASP A 219 10.96 -2.35 -3.87
N TYR A 220 10.50 -2.22 -2.64
CA TYR A 220 9.52 -3.14 -2.05
C TYR A 220 8.15 -3.04 -2.76
N LEU A 221 7.65 -1.83 -3.01
CA LEU A 221 6.37 -1.63 -3.68
C LEU A 221 6.39 -2.09 -5.13
N ASP A 222 7.49 -1.92 -5.87
CA ASP A 222 7.61 -2.37 -7.25
C ASP A 222 7.52 -3.90 -7.34
N ASP A 223 8.24 -4.62 -6.45
CA ASP A 223 8.13 -6.08 -6.33
C ASP A 223 6.67 -6.50 -6.01
N VAL A 224 5.99 -5.80 -5.10
CA VAL A 224 4.59 -6.06 -4.75
C VAL A 224 3.67 -5.85 -5.96
N VAL A 225 3.79 -4.71 -6.64
CA VAL A 225 2.98 -4.38 -7.83
C VAL A 225 3.17 -5.43 -8.92
N GLU A 226 4.42 -5.84 -9.19
CA GLU A 226 4.73 -6.89 -10.16
C GLU A 226 4.05 -8.20 -9.81
N HIS A 227 4.09 -8.60 -8.55
CA HIS A 227 3.48 -9.84 -8.10
C HIS A 227 1.95 -9.81 -8.18
N PHE A 228 1.31 -8.70 -7.80
CA PHE A 228 -0.13 -8.53 -7.96
C PHE A 228 -0.55 -8.54 -9.43
N ALA A 229 0.21 -7.85 -10.29
CA ALA A 229 -0.02 -7.84 -11.72
C ALA A 229 0.05 -9.26 -12.31
N ARG A 230 1.09 -10.03 -11.97
CA ARG A 230 1.26 -11.43 -12.40
C ARG A 230 0.14 -12.33 -11.89
N TYR A 231 -0.21 -12.20 -10.61
CA TYR A 231 -1.27 -12.97 -9.95
C TYR A 231 -2.63 -12.77 -10.64
N ILE A 232 -2.95 -11.53 -11.02
CA ILE A 232 -4.17 -11.20 -11.77
C ILE A 232 -4.10 -11.75 -13.19
N ASP A 233 -3.03 -11.48 -13.93
CA ASP A 233 -2.90 -11.87 -15.35
C ASP A 233 -2.93 -13.40 -15.53
N ARG A 234 -2.41 -14.15 -14.55
CA ARG A 234 -2.43 -15.62 -14.53
C ARG A 234 -3.66 -16.22 -13.86
N SER A 235 -4.57 -15.39 -13.35
CA SER A 235 -5.76 -15.83 -12.62
C SER A 235 -5.43 -16.77 -11.44
N GLU A 236 -4.32 -16.50 -10.74
CA GLU A 236 -3.85 -17.32 -9.60
C GLU A 236 -4.81 -17.27 -8.39
N TYR A 237 -5.79 -16.35 -8.40
CA TYR A 237 -6.92 -16.33 -7.48
C TYR A 237 -7.91 -17.48 -7.68
N LEU A 238 -7.82 -18.22 -8.79
CA LEU A 238 -8.63 -19.40 -9.06
C LEU A 238 -7.91 -20.67 -8.58
N ALA A 239 -8.69 -21.67 -8.19
CA ALA A 239 -8.19 -23.00 -7.91
C ALA A 239 -7.59 -23.61 -9.19
N PRO A 240 -6.50 -24.40 -9.09
CA PRO A 240 -5.94 -25.08 -10.25
C PRO A 240 -7.00 -25.98 -10.88
N ALA A 241 -7.00 -26.05 -12.22
CA ALA A 241 -7.90 -26.94 -12.94
C ALA A 241 -7.69 -28.37 -12.42
N LYS A 242 -8.75 -29.00 -11.91
CA LYS A 242 -8.69 -30.44 -11.59
C LYS A 242 -8.37 -31.18 -12.91
N PRO A 243 -7.41 -32.12 -12.91
CA PRO A 243 -7.26 -33.03 -14.04
C PRO A 243 -8.62 -33.71 -14.31
N PRO A 244 -9.01 -33.94 -15.57
CA PRO A 244 -10.20 -34.72 -15.87
C PRO A 244 -10.09 -36.08 -15.16
N ALA A 245 -11.15 -36.42 -14.42
CA ALA A 245 -11.31 -37.71 -13.75
C ALA A 245 -11.64 -38.81 -14.76
#